data_AF-A0A1G9IFU3-F1
#
_entry.id   AF-A0A1G9IFU3-F1
#
_cell.length_a   1.000
_cell.length_b   1.000
_cell.length_c   1.000
_cell.angle_alpha   90.00
_cell.angle_beta   90.00
_cell.angle_gamma   90.00
#
_symmetry.space_group_name_H-M   'P 1'
#
loop_
_entity.id
_entity.type
_entity.pdbx_description
1 polymer ?
#
loop_
_entity_poly.entity_id
_entity_poly.type
_entity_poly.pdbx_seq_one_letter_code
_entity_poly.pdbx_strand_id
1 'polypeptide(L)'
;MKTLWAWAKPKLFVDRRLIITYGIVYFLWGWGMNWFGTEMEIAKFTYWWQIISCYVLYMVPVSLLLRGLPFHRQYAYGLIAMGFLEFGGYALETSYAYPNNLLDQLFGIRNFSLGMALFFALYFPLGNWVVPKIYSLIFSNKA
;
A
#
# COMPACT_ATOMS: atom_id res chain seq x y z
N MET A 1 -0.79 -26.13 3.35
CA MET A 1 -0.31 -25.15 4.37
C MET A 1 1.19 -25.16 4.58
N LYS A 2 1.87 -26.30 4.81
CA LYS A 2 3.35 -26.36 4.96
C LYS A 2 4.11 -25.73 3.77
N THR A 3 3.57 -25.86 2.56
CA THR A 3 4.13 -25.32 1.30
C THR A 3 4.05 -23.79 1.20
N LEU A 4 2.90 -23.19 1.53
CA LEU A 4 2.69 -21.74 1.51
C LEU A 4 3.59 -21.02 2.52
N TRP A 5 3.68 -21.55 3.74
CA TRP A 5 4.56 -20.97 4.76
C TRP A 5 6.04 -21.10 4.39
N ALA A 6 6.45 -22.24 3.83
CA ALA A 6 7.82 -22.43 3.34
C ALA A 6 8.18 -21.43 2.22
N TRP A 7 7.22 -21.05 1.38
CA TRP A 7 7.40 -20.02 0.35
C TRP A 7 7.41 -18.59 0.91
N ALA A 8 6.51 -18.27 1.84
CA ALA A 8 6.35 -16.91 2.38
C ALA A 8 7.48 -16.52 3.35
N LYS A 9 7.92 -17.45 4.21
CA LYS A 9 8.91 -17.21 5.26
C LYS A 9 10.19 -16.52 4.73
N PRO A 10 10.90 -17.03 3.71
CA PRO A 10 12.13 -16.37 3.24
C PRO A 10 11.91 -14.97 2.62
N LYS A 11 10.69 -14.68 2.16
CA LYS A 11 10.34 -13.35 1.60
C LYS A 11 10.03 -12.32 2.68
N LEU A 12 9.41 -12.76 3.77
CA LEU A 12 9.03 -11.89 4.90
C LEU A 12 10.18 -11.67 5.90
N PHE A 13 10.97 -12.72 6.17
CA PHE A 13 12.08 -12.67 7.12
C PHE A 13 13.38 -12.28 6.42
N VAL A 14 13.49 -10.98 6.14
CA VAL A 14 14.65 -10.35 5.49
C VAL A 14 15.43 -9.51 6.50
N ASP A 15 16.46 -8.79 6.04
CA ASP A 15 17.20 -7.85 6.89
C ASP A 15 16.23 -6.91 7.65
N ARG A 16 16.41 -6.80 8.97
CA ARG A 16 15.60 -5.93 9.84
C ARG A 16 15.66 -4.47 9.40
N ARG A 17 16.82 -4.00 8.95
CA ARG A 17 17.01 -2.64 8.45
C ARG A 17 16.14 -2.40 7.21
N LEU A 18 16.06 -3.40 6.33
CA LEU A 18 15.22 -3.33 5.14
C LEU A 18 13.74 -3.29 5.51
N ILE A 19 13.29 -4.10 6.46
CA ILE A 19 11.90 -4.07 6.96
C ILE A 19 11.58 -2.68 7.55
N ILE A 20 12.50 -2.11 8.33
CA ILE A 20 12.34 -0.75 8.87
C ILE A 20 12.25 0.28 7.74
N THR A 21 13.07 0.17 6.69
CA THR A 21 12.99 1.06 5.52
C THR A 21 11.63 0.95 4.83
N TYR A 22 11.12 -0.28 4.62
CA TYR A 22 9.74 -0.47 4.12
C TYR A 22 8.72 0.21 5.02
N GLY A 23 8.80 -0.03 6.33
CA GLY A 23 7.89 0.55 7.32
C GLY A 23 7.86 2.07 7.29
N ILE A 24 9.03 2.72 7.28
CA ILE A 24 9.14 4.18 7.22
C ILE A 24 8.58 4.72 5.90
N VAL A 25 8.97 4.13 4.76
CA VAL A 25 8.50 4.60 3.45
C VAL A 25 6.99 4.49 3.33
N TYR A 26 6.42 3.34 3.68
CA TYR A 26 4.98 3.12 3.60
C TYR A 26 4.21 3.97 4.61
N PHE A 27 4.75 4.17 5.82
CA PHE A 27 4.14 5.06 6.82
C PHE A 27 4.08 6.51 6.34
N LEU A 28 5.21 7.06 5.84
CA LEU A 28 5.26 8.41 5.30
C LEU A 28 4.33 8.58 4.11
N TRP A 29 4.27 7.56 3.25
CA TRP A 29 3.35 7.58 2.12
C TRP A 29 1.89 7.56 2.58
N GLY A 30 1.53 6.69 3.53
CA GLY A 30 0.18 6.63 4.07
C GLY A 30 -0.25 7.91 4.78
N TRP A 31 0.66 8.54 5.52
CA TRP A 31 0.44 9.87 6.09
C TRP A 31 0.19 10.89 4.98
N GLY A 32 1.08 10.97 4.00
CA GLY A 32 0.99 11.93 2.90
C GLY A 32 -0.31 11.77 2.11
N MET A 33 -0.73 10.54 1.84
CA MET A 33 -1.96 10.26 1.08
C MET A 33 -3.22 10.49 1.89
N ASN A 34 -3.22 10.18 3.18
CA ASN A 34 -4.35 10.51 4.03
C ASN A 34 -4.50 12.05 4.15
N TRP A 35 -3.39 12.77 4.31
CA TRP A 35 -3.40 14.23 4.30
C TRP A 35 -3.90 14.78 2.96
N PHE A 36 -3.32 14.34 1.84
CA PHE A 36 -3.71 14.78 0.50
C PHE A 36 -5.17 14.47 0.19
N GLY A 37 -5.63 13.26 0.52
CA GLY A 37 -7.02 12.85 0.30
C GLY A 37 -8.02 13.64 1.15
N THR A 38 -7.61 14.07 2.35
CA THR A 38 -8.42 14.95 3.21
C THR A 38 -8.47 16.37 2.66
N GLU A 39 -7.32 16.93 2.28
CA GLU A 39 -7.19 18.30 1.77
C GLU A 39 -7.91 18.48 0.43
N MET A 40 -7.78 17.50 -0.47
CA MET A 40 -8.46 17.52 -1.78
C MET A 40 -9.90 17.00 -1.71
N GLU A 41 -10.41 16.71 -0.52
CA GLU A 41 -11.75 16.14 -0.28
C GLU A 41 -12.04 14.94 -1.21
N ILE A 42 -11.12 13.99 -1.28
CA ILE A 42 -11.24 12.75 -2.07
C ILE A 42 -11.72 11.62 -1.17
N ALA A 43 -10.89 11.25 -0.20
CA ALA A 43 -11.15 10.19 0.76
C ALA A 43 -10.35 10.39 2.05
N LYS A 44 -10.85 9.85 3.15
CA LYS A 44 -10.15 9.83 4.44
C LYS A 44 -10.43 8.55 5.22
N PHE A 45 -9.49 8.19 6.09
CA PHE A 45 -9.76 7.19 7.12
C PHE A 45 -10.67 7.74 8.22
N THR A 46 -11.41 6.85 8.87
CA THR A 46 -12.21 7.17 10.06
C THR A 46 -11.34 7.61 11.22
N TYR A 47 -10.18 6.94 11.39
CA TYR A 47 -9.22 7.18 12.44
C TYR A 47 -7.80 7.26 11.88
N TRP A 48 -7.01 8.21 12.39
CA TRP A 48 -5.63 8.45 11.92
C TRP A 48 -4.72 7.21 12.06
N TRP A 49 -4.92 6.39 13.10
CA TRP A 49 -4.07 5.23 13.37
C TRP A 49 -4.22 4.13 12.31
N GLN A 50 -5.27 4.17 11.48
CA GLN A 50 -5.47 3.24 10.38
C GLN A 50 -4.37 3.31 9.32
N ILE A 51 -3.63 4.43 9.26
CA ILE A 51 -2.41 4.51 8.46
C ILE A 51 -1.45 3.37 8.83
N ILE A 52 -1.32 3.05 10.13
CA ILE A 52 -0.43 1.99 10.60
C ILE A 52 -0.95 0.62 10.16
N SER A 53 -2.24 0.32 10.35
CA SER A 53 -2.81 -0.98 9.98
C SER A 53 -2.80 -1.21 8.47
N CYS A 54 -3.19 -0.22 7.69
CA CYS A 54 -3.26 -0.32 6.22
C CYS A 54 -1.86 -0.28 5.60
N TYR A 55 -1.08 0.78 5.84
CA TYR A 55 0.18 0.97 5.11
C TYR A 55 1.31 0.14 5.67
N VAL A 56 1.41 0.00 6.99
CA VAL A 56 2.53 -0.71 7.60
C VAL A 56 2.19 -2.19 7.79
N LEU A 57 1.13 -2.52 8.51
CA LEU A 57 0.86 -3.91 8.88
C LEU A 57 0.28 -4.75 7.74
N TYR A 58 -0.44 -4.14 6.79
CA TYR A 58 -1.01 -4.85 5.66
C TYR A 58 -0.13 -4.73 4.40
N MET A 59 0.17 -3.52 3.95
CA MET A 59 0.84 -3.34 2.66
C MET A 59 2.33 -3.72 2.69
N VAL A 60 3.08 -3.53 3.78
CA VAL A 60 4.51 -3.93 3.81
C VAL A 60 4.69 -5.45 3.65
N PRO A 61 3.98 -6.33 4.41
CA PRO A 61 4.07 -7.77 4.17
C PRO A 61 3.72 -8.17 2.74
N VAL A 62 2.66 -7.58 2.17
CA VAL A 62 2.30 -7.82 0.77
C VAL A 62 3.42 -7.39 -0.17
N SER A 63 3.98 -6.18 0.00
CA SER A 63 5.10 -5.69 -0.80
C SER A 63 6.31 -6.63 -0.74
N LEU A 64 6.67 -7.10 0.46
CA LEU A 64 7.76 -8.06 0.67
C LEU A 64 7.50 -9.41 -0.03
N LEU A 65 6.27 -9.92 0.02
CA LEU A 65 5.90 -11.15 -0.70
C LEU A 65 6.02 -10.99 -2.21
N LEU A 66 5.65 -9.82 -2.73
CA LEU A 66 5.70 -9.49 -4.17
C LEU A 66 7.09 -9.07 -4.66
N ARG A 67 8.01 -8.76 -3.75
CA ARG A 67 9.37 -8.31 -4.08
C ARG A 67 10.11 -9.33 -4.95
N GLY A 68 10.81 -8.82 -5.96
CA GLY A 68 11.58 -9.60 -6.93
C GLY A 68 10.78 -10.12 -8.13
N LEU A 69 9.46 -9.92 -8.15
CA LEU A 69 8.64 -10.19 -9.33
C LEU A 69 8.74 -9.04 -10.35
N PRO A 70 8.47 -9.27 -11.64
CA PRO A 70 8.35 -8.19 -12.62
C PRO A 70 7.16 -7.28 -12.30
N PHE A 71 7.24 -6.01 -12.73
CA PHE A 71 6.25 -4.95 -12.45
C PHE A 71 4.79 -5.41 -12.63
N HIS A 72 4.46 -6.00 -13.79
CA HIS A 72 3.09 -6.41 -14.10
C HIS A 72 2.53 -7.47 -13.13
N ARG A 73 3.38 -8.36 -12.60
CA ARG A 73 2.95 -9.37 -11.60
C ARG A 73 2.77 -8.75 -10.23
N GLN A 74 3.66 -7.83 -9.85
CA GLN A 74 3.48 -7.07 -8.61
C GLN A 74 2.17 -6.27 -8.64
N TYR A 75 1.89 -5.62 -9.77
CA TYR A 75 0.64 -4.89 -9.96
C TYR A 75 -0.58 -5.82 -9.93
N ALA A 76 -0.57 -6.92 -10.69
CA ALA A 76 -1.72 -7.84 -10.75
C ALA A 76 -2.02 -8.50 -9.39
N TYR A 77 -1.00 -8.95 -8.66
CA TYR A 77 -1.22 -9.53 -7.33
C TYR A 77 -1.51 -8.44 -6.29
N GLY A 78 -0.94 -7.25 -6.47
CA GLY A 78 -1.26 -6.06 -5.69
C GLY A 78 -2.72 -5.64 -5.82
N LEU A 79 -3.30 -5.74 -7.02
CA LEU A 79 -4.73 -5.49 -7.25
C LEU A 79 -5.62 -6.41 -6.43
N ILE A 80 -5.24 -7.68 -6.27
CA ILE A 80 -6.00 -8.62 -5.43
C ILE A 80 -5.95 -8.15 -3.97
N ALA A 81 -4.77 -7.78 -3.46
CA ALA A 81 -4.62 -7.29 -2.10
C ALA A 81 -5.38 -5.97 -1.87
N MET A 82 -5.23 -4.99 -2.77
CA MET A 82 -5.95 -3.72 -2.66
C MET A 82 -7.45 -3.90 -2.82
N GLY A 83 -7.90 -4.82 -3.68
CA GLY A 83 -9.31 -5.14 -3.84
C GLY A 83 -9.94 -5.51 -2.50
N PHE A 84 -9.30 -6.39 -1.73
CA PHE A 84 -9.77 -6.73 -0.38
C PHE A 84 -9.68 -5.56 0.61
N LEU A 85 -8.60 -4.77 0.56
CA LEU A 85 -8.41 -3.65 1.48
C LEU A 85 -9.43 -2.53 1.25
N GLU A 86 -9.62 -2.12 -0.01
CA GLU A 86 -10.56 -1.06 -0.39
C GLU A 86 -12.01 -1.51 -0.20
N PHE A 87 -12.34 -2.72 -0.64
CA PHE A 87 -13.68 -3.28 -0.42
C PHE A 87 -14.01 -3.37 1.08
N GLY A 88 -13.10 -3.92 1.89
CA GLY A 88 -13.27 -4.01 3.33
C GLY A 88 -13.30 -2.63 3.99
N GLY A 89 -12.49 -1.70 3.52
CA GLY A 89 -12.42 -0.32 4.01
C GLY A 89 -13.77 0.38 3.92
N TYR A 90 -14.38 0.36 2.74
CA TYR A 90 -15.69 0.96 2.49
C TYR A 90 -16.84 0.15 3.10
N ALA A 91 -16.82 -1.18 3.00
CA ALA A 91 -17.89 -2.04 3.53
C ALA A 91 -17.99 -2.00 5.06
N LEU A 92 -16.86 -1.79 5.75
CA LEU A 92 -16.81 -1.66 7.21
C LEU A 92 -16.84 -0.19 7.68
N GLU A 93 -17.00 0.77 6.76
CA GLU A 93 -17.05 2.21 7.07
C GLU A 93 -15.81 2.70 7.84
N THR A 94 -14.66 2.09 7.53
CA THR A 94 -13.36 2.45 8.08
C THR A 94 -12.60 3.40 7.13
N SER A 95 -13.09 3.57 5.91
CA SER A 95 -12.64 4.54 4.92
C SER A 95 -13.85 5.20 4.28
N TYR A 96 -13.84 6.52 4.13
CA TYR A 96 -14.94 7.28 3.55
C TYR A 96 -14.47 8.05 2.33
N ALA A 97 -15.27 7.99 1.26
CA ALA A 97 -15.19 8.93 0.14
C ALA A 97 -15.96 10.21 0.50
N TYR A 98 -15.40 11.37 0.18
CA TYR A 98 -16.13 12.61 0.37
C TYR A 98 -17.29 12.70 -0.65
N PRO A 99 -18.48 13.15 -0.23
CA PRO A 99 -19.60 13.30 -1.14
C PRO A 99 -19.29 14.38 -2.19
N ASN A 100 -19.69 14.13 -3.45
CA ASN A 100 -19.44 15.03 -4.58
C ASN A 100 -17.96 15.37 -4.80
N ASN A 101 -17.03 14.48 -4.46
CA ASN A 101 -15.62 14.68 -4.77
C ASN A 101 -15.40 14.73 -6.31
N LEU A 102 -14.27 15.31 -6.74
CA LEU A 102 -13.98 15.51 -8.16
C LEU A 102 -14.02 14.19 -8.97
N LEU A 103 -13.52 13.09 -8.39
CA LEU A 103 -13.50 11.79 -9.05
C LEU A 103 -14.92 11.20 -9.15
N ASP A 104 -15.76 11.37 -8.14
CA ASP A 104 -17.17 11.00 -8.16
C ASP A 104 -17.94 11.78 -9.23
N GLN A 105 -17.66 13.07 -9.40
CA GLN A 105 -18.31 13.89 -10.43
C GLN A 105 -17.89 13.48 -11.85
N LEU A 106 -16.62 13.14 -12.05
CA LEU A 106 -16.07 12.78 -13.36
C LEU A 106 -16.42 11.34 -13.77
N PHE A 107 -16.37 10.40 -12.83
CA PHE A 107 -16.49 8.97 -13.13
C PHE A 107 -17.71 8.30 -12.49
N GLY A 108 -18.35 8.92 -11.51
CA GLY A 108 -19.42 8.33 -10.72
C GLY A 108 -18.92 7.47 -9.55
N ILE A 109 -19.75 7.37 -8.50
CA ILE A 109 -19.40 6.70 -7.23
C ILE A 109 -18.93 5.25 -7.37
N ARG A 110 -19.46 4.49 -8.33
CA ARG A 110 -19.04 3.09 -8.56
C ARG A 110 -17.62 2.99 -9.14
N ASN A 111 -17.28 3.92 -10.01
CA ASN A 111 -15.98 3.95 -10.67
C ASN A 111 -14.90 4.54 -9.75
N PHE A 112 -15.29 5.36 -8.77
CA PHE A 112 -14.40 5.84 -7.72
C PHE A 112 -13.75 4.67 -6.97
N SER A 113 -14.55 3.77 -6.38
CA SER A 113 -14.02 2.66 -5.59
C SER A 113 -13.13 1.72 -6.42
N LEU A 114 -13.49 1.48 -7.68
CA LEU A 114 -12.64 0.74 -8.61
C LEU A 114 -11.33 1.48 -8.91
N GLY A 115 -11.41 2.79 -9.16
CA GLY A 115 -10.27 3.66 -9.40
C GLY A 115 -9.28 3.67 -8.24
N MET A 116 -9.78 3.71 -7.00
CA MET A 116 -8.93 3.65 -5.80
C MET A 116 -8.16 2.33 -5.72
N ALA A 117 -8.81 1.19 -5.95
CA ALA A 117 -8.14 -0.11 -6.00
C ALA A 117 -7.08 -0.18 -7.11
N LEU A 118 -7.41 0.33 -8.31
CA LEU A 118 -6.48 0.38 -9.45
C LEU A 118 -5.26 1.25 -9.18
N PHE A 119 -5.47 2.40 -8.53
CA PHE A 119 -4.43 3.36 -8.19
C PHE A 119 -3.52 2.83 -7.08
N PHE A 120 -4.07 2.41 -5.95
CA PHE A 120 -3.27 1.98 -4.81
C PHE A 120 -2.51 0.69 -5.07
N ALA A 121 -2.95 -0.16 -6.01
CA ALA A 121 -2.18 -1.34 -6.40
C ALA A 121 -0.81 -1.00 -7.01
N LEU A 122 -0.61 0.23 -7.50
CA LEU A 122 0.69 0.73 -7.95
C LEU A 122 1.70 0.90 -6.80
N TYR A 123 1.24 0.91 -5.55
CA TYR A 123 2.11 1.15 -4.39
C TYR A 123 3.09 0.00 -4.19
N PHE A 124 2.70 -1.23 -4.51
CA PHE A 124 3.60 -2.38 -4.40
C PHE A 124 4.77 -2.32 -5.38
N PRO A 125 4.57 -2.19 -6.71
CA PRO A 125 5.69 -2.04 -7.62
C PRO A 125 6.50 -0.77 -7.36
N LEU A 126 5.86 0.35 -7.02
CA LEU A 126 6.59 1.59 -6.74
C LEU A 126 7.40 1.50 -5.44
N GLY A 127 6.81 0.97 -4.37
CA GLY A 127 7.48 0.75 -3.09
C GLY A 127 8.65 -0.22 -3.23
N ASN A 128 8.47 -1.33 -3.93
CA ASN A 128 9.54 -2.28 -4.22
C ASN A 128 10.64 -1.72 -5.16
N TRP A 129 10.39 -0.60 -5.84
CA TRP A 129 11.40 0.13 -6.62
C TRP A 129 12.11 1.22 -5.80
N VAL A 130 11.38 1.97 -4.96
CA VAL A 130 11.91 3.07 -4.15
C VAL A 130 12.72 2.55 -2.95
N VAL A 131 12.18 1.57 -2.22
CA VAL A 131 12.75 1.11 -0.95
C VAL A 131 14.19 0.60 -1.11
N PRO A 132 14.54 -0.25 -2.11
CA PRO A 132 15.92 -0.70 -2.28
C PRO A 132 16.91 0.44 -2.52
N LYS A 133 16.49 1.51 -3.22
CA LYS A 133 17.34 2.69 -3.47
C LYS A 133 17.60 3.47 -2.19
N ILE A 134 16.56 3.71 -1.39
CA ILE A 134 16.71 4.36 -0.08
C ILE A 134 17.59 3.51 0.83
N TYR A 135 17.35 2.20 0.84
CA TYR A 135 18.14 1.24 1.62
C TYR A 135 19.63 1.29 1.24
N SER A 136 19.95 1.25 -0.06
CA SER A 136 21.34 1.34 -0.52
C SER A 136 21.96 2.70 -0.21
N LEU A 137 21.22 3.80 -0.37
CA LEU A 137 21.75 5.14 -0.08
C LEU A 137 22.12 5.31 1.40
N ILE A 138 21.32 4.75 2.32
CA ILE A 138 21.54 4.90 3.77
C ILE A 138 22.57 3.90 4.30
N PHE A 139 22.57 2.66 3.80
CA PHE A 139 23.33 1.55 4.39
C PHE A 139 24.47 1.02 3.53
N SER A 140 24.52 1.31 2.23
CA SER A 140 25.58 0.82 1.34
C SER A 140 26.84 1.70 1.34
N ASN A 141 26.77 2.92 1.91
CA ASN A 141 27.91 3.83 2.09
C ASN A 141 28.64 3.63 3.43
N LYS A 142 28.47 2.49 4.11
CA LYS A 142 29.16 2.16 5.37
C LYS A 142 30.09 0.95 5.20
N ALA A 143 30.82 0.90 4.09
CA ALA A 143 31.94 -0.03 3.88
C ALA A 143 33.24 0.78 3.79
#